data_AF-A0AAE3DF13-F1
#
_entry.id   AF-A0AAE3DF13-F1
#
_cell.length_a   1.000
_cell.length_b   1.000
_cell.length_c   1.000
_cell.angle_alpha   90.00
_cell.angle_beta   90.00
_cell.angle_gamma   90.00
#
_symmetry.space_group_name_H-M   'P 1'
#
loop_
_entity.id
_entity.type
_entity.pdbx_description
1 polymer ?
#
loop_
_entity_poly.entity_id
_entity_poly.type
_entity_poly.pdbx_seq_one_letter_code
_entity_poly.pdbx_strand_id
1 'polypeptide(L)'
;MYKVCKNCGSGFLFPATFGLFFPARSGYLRPARTFRLEHYLLKGEINIPFCRSVNCFYCKSGLSIGFTNLLEEMKTAPTVSLGQHAYERYLVVYREFFKHAIETGITDSSQIVVDHVIGFWEKVVSKQPTLAQRQHQTSAVTTLMNYLAERGDVPRCYRMVLRNGNADTITKTMKLPYAGSVIHPSMKLEKMADGYLEALGKWQYKASSKRLYSHDLLWYFIFLEFNHVDHSDETVTVWRDCLPDDSLKERRYHTIVMFTRYLQGSTVEMRVIPRICSSNTLPEWSLSILNRFIESRRHDGMTEKTLAMCRASGYRFFNYLKITGVQSSDAITSETIKEFHVKDEHATPESKNAYSIKVRQLLSFMAGEGLISQKLVYAVSSSSAPRRSIVTVLNDEMVAGIYRFRESASSPLEFRDIAIVMLGLRMGIRSSDILSLQISDFNWKQKTLSFIQKKTRKAITLPVPNDVGNSVYKYIFRGRPKSGEDGNGYVFIHHLAPYVNLTSNSATRNALQRILSVCGYELPYGQGFHITRKTFATRLLTAHNSIYDIADALGHARKETSEVYLERDEGGMRLCPLPFGGVIGL
;
A
#
# COMPACT_ATOMS: atom_id res chain seq x y z
N MET A 1 -47.13 9.58 39.19
CA MET A 1 -46.22 8.50 38.74
C MET A 1 -46.48 8.22 37.27
N TYR A 2 -45.62 8.70 36.37
CA TYR A 2 -45.78 8.48 34.93
C TYR A 2 -44.90 7.29 34.48
N LYS A 3 -45.52 6.25 33.91
CA LYS A 3 -44.81 5.23 33.12
C LYS A 3 -44.78 5.68 31.67
N VAL A 4 -43.61 6.11 31.22
CA VAL A 4 -43.33 6.34 29.80
C VAL A 4 -43.19 4.98 29.11
N CYS A 5 -43.94 4.75 28.04
CA CYS A 5 -43.80 3.56 27.21
C CYS A 5 -42.51 3.70 26.37
N LYS A 6 -41.51 2.84 26.64
CA LYS A 6 -40.20 2.85 25.96
C LYS A 6 -40.27 2.66 24.44
N ASN A 7 -41.42 2.25 23.88
CA ASN A 7 -41.54 1.90 22.45
C ASN A 7 -41.90 3.05 21.50
N CYS A 8 -42.17 4.27 21.99
CA CYS A 8 -42.77 5.32 21.13
C CYS A 8 -42.10 6.69 21.14
N GLY A 9 -40.99 6.88 21.86
CA GLY A 9 -39.91 7.86 21.57
C GLY A 9 -40.25 9.28 21.09
N SER A 10 -41.45 9.82 21.33
CA SER A 10 -41.87 11.11 20.79
C SER A 10 -42.34 12.03 21.91
N GLY A 11 -41.49 12.99 22.26
CA GLY A 11 -41.90 14.22 22.93
C GLY A 11 -41.86 15.34 21.92
N PHE A 12 -43.00 15.90 21.52
CA PHE A 12 -43.08 17.23 20.93
C PHE A 12 -44.45 17.89 21.20
N LEU A 13 -44.37 19.21 21.42
CA LEU A 13 -45.45 20.13 21.73
C LEU A 13 -46.39 20.39 20.53
N PHE A 14 -47.67 20.62 20.81
CA PHE A 14 -48.66 21.14 19.85
C PHE A 14 -48.55 22.67 19.66
N PRO A 15 -48.95 23.17 18.48
CA PRO A 15 -50.16 24.00 18.42
C PRO A 15 -51.09 23.67 17.23
N ALA A 16 -52.21 24.38 17.18
CA ALA A 16 -53.52 23.90 16.73
C ALA A 16 -53.97 24.27 15.29
N THR A 17 -54.97 23.51 14.83
CA THR A 17 -56.15 23.89 13.98
C THR A 17 -56.09 24.06 12.45
N PHE A 18 -57.25 23.72 11.86
CA PHE A 18 -57.79 23.91 10.48
C PHE A 18 -57.36 22.87 9.41
N GLY A 19 -58.22 22.38 8.50
CA GLY A 19 -59.60 22.64 8.10
C GLY A 19 -59.79 22.11 6.66
N LEU A 20 -60.84 21.32 6.41
CA LEU A 20 -61.16 20.59 5.17
C LEU A 20 -61.29 21.46 3.90
N PHE A 21 -61.05 20.91 2.69
CA PHE A 21 -61.97 20.93 1.52
C PHE A 21 -61.37 20.17 0.30
N PHE A 22 -62.21 19.38 -0.39
CA PHE A 22 -62.00 18.87 -1.77
C PHE A 22 -63.24 19.24 -2.61
N PRO A 23 -63.10 19.38 -3.94
CA PRO A 23 -63.95 18.53 -4.80
C PRO A 23 -63.24 18.00 -6.06
N ALA A 24 -63.73 16.86 -6.55
CA ALA A 24 -63.27 16.12 -7.73
C ALA A 24 -64.18 16.35 -8.96
N ARG A 25 -63.68 16.10 -10.17
CA ARG A 25 -64.51 15.78 -11.36
C ARG A 25 -63.87 14.71 -12.27
N SER A 26 -64.58 13.57 -12.32
CA SER A 26 -64.93 12.70 -13.46
C SER A 26 -63.87 12.08 -14.39
N GLY A 27 -63.95 10.75 -14.56
CA GLY A 27 -63.74 10.13 -15.89
C GLY A 27 -63.27 8.67 -15.96
N TYR A 28 -64.17 7.72 -15.71
CA TYR A 28 -64.22 6.33 -16.23
C TYR A 28 -63.24 5.22 -15.77
N LEU A 29 -63.87 4.08 -15.43
CA LEU A 29 -63.44 2.85 -14.74
C LEU A 29 -62.81 1.76 -15.64
N ARG A 30 -62.02 0.85 -15.04
CA ARG A 30 -62.27 -0.62 -14.97
C ARG A 30 -61.40 -1.33 -13.88
N PRO A 31 -61.81 -2.53 -13.39
CA PRO A 31 -61.70 -2.92 -11.98
C PRO A 31 -60.46 -3.77 -11.63
N ALA A 32 -59.81 -3.43 -10.53
CA ALA A 32 -58.87 -4.30 -9.83
C ALA A 32 -59.46 -4.73 -8.48
N ARG A 33 -59.19 -5.98 -8.12
CA ARG A 33 -59.79 -6.76 -7.04
C ARG A 33 -59.73 -6.05 -5.68
N THR A 34 -60.91 -5.97 -5.07
CA THR A 34 -61.26 -5.75 -3.66
C THR A 34 -60.13 -5.82 -2.61
N PHE A 35 -59.68 -4.66 -2.16
CA PHE A 35 -59.36 -4.43 -0.74
C PHE A 35 -60.57 -3.72 -0.12
N ARG A 36 -61.28 -4.40 0.79
CA ARG A 36 -62.42 -3.80 1.50
C ARG A 36 -61.92 -2.78 2.53
N LEU A 37 -61.97 -1.51 2.14
CA LEU A 37 -61.76 -0.32 2.98
C LEU A 37 -63.02 0.07 3.79
N GLU A 38 -64.08 -0.76 3.78
CA GLU A 38 -65.42 -0.37 4.26
C GLU A 38 -65.65 -0.55 5.78
N HIS A 39 -64.67 -0.98 6.58
CA HIS A 39 -64.89 -1.15 8.02
C HIS A 39 -64.41 0.02 8.90
N TYR A 40 -63.77 1.04 8.33
CA TYR A 40 -63.10 2.08 9.14
C TYR A 40 -63.78 3.45 9.19
N LEU A 41 -64.88 3.72 8.44
CA LEU A 41 -65.31 5.11 8.25
C LEU A 41 -66.80 5.43 8.42
N LEU A 42 -67.62 4.57 9.02
CA LEU A 42 -69.01 4.96 9.31
C LEU A 42 -69.45 4.55 10.72
N LYS A 43 -69.38 5.56 11.61
CA LYS A 43 -69.91 5.66 12.98
C LYS A 43 -69.01 5.14 14.10
N GLY A 44 -68.52 6.10 14.89
CA GLY A 44 -67.92 5.88 16.20
C GLY A 44 -66.57 6.57 16.30
N GLU A 45 -66.53 7.67 17.04
CA GLU A 45 -65.36 8.44 17.47
C GLU A 45 -64.04 7.64 17.48
N ILE A 46 -63.05 8.08 16.71
CA ILE A 46 -61.68 7.60 16.89
C ILE A 46 -60.77 8.79 17.25
N ASN A 47 -60.77 9.12 18.54
CA ASN A 47 -59.58 9.65 19.20
C ASN A 47 -58.47 8.60 19.05
N ILE A 48 -57.49 8.76 18.16
CA ILE A 48 -56.39 7.78 18.02
C ILE A 48 -55.25 8.12 19.01
N PRO A 49 -55.01 7.29 20.03
CA PRO A 49 -53.90 7.43 20.96
C PRO A 49 -52.85 6.36 20.59
N PHE A 50 -51.90 6.70 19.72
CA PHE A 50 -50.83 5.76 19.35
C PHE A 50 -50.04 5.35 20.60
N CYS A 51 -50.08 4.05 20.92
CA CYS A 51 -49.33 3.40 22.01
C CYS A 51 -49.82 3.63 23.46
N ARG A 52 -51.10 3.39 23.77
CA ARG A 52 -51.57 3.31 25.18
C ARG A 52 -52.09 1.95 25.66
N SER A 53 -52.11 0.90 24.82
CA SER A 53 -52.68 -0.40 25.17
C SER A 53 -51.72 -1.56 24.85
N VAL A 54 -51.57 -2.49 25.81
CA VAL A 54 -50.83 -3.77 25.68
C VAL A 54 -51.42 -4.64 24.55
N ASN A 55 -52.65 -4.37 24.11
CA ASN A 55 -53.33 -5.12 23.06
C ASN A 55 -53.02 -4.66 21.62
N CYS A 56 -52.23 -3.61 21.42
CA CYS A 56 -51.82 -3.18 20.08
C CYS A 56 -50.89 -4.21 19.41
N PHE A 57 -51.09 -4.48 18.11
CA PHE A 57 -50.32 -5.45 17.33
C PHE A 57 -48.79 -5.26 17.46
N TYR A 58 -48.32 -4.01 17.42
CA TYR A 58 -46.90 -3.66 17.56
C TYR A 58 -46.35 -3.94 18.97
N CYS A 59 -47.15 -3.71 20.01
CA CYS A 59 -46.79 -4.06 21.38
C CYS A 59 -46.65 -5.59 21.55
N LYS A 60 -47.49 -6.37 20.84
CA LYS A 60 -47.42 -7.85 20.85
C LYS A 60 -46.24 -8.40 20.05
N SER A 61 -45.88 -7.77 18.93
CA SER A 61 -44.75 -8.21 18.11
C SER A 61 -43.39 -7.86 18.74
N GLY A 62 -43.36 -6.80 19.57
CA GLY A 62 -42.12 -6.23 20.10
C GLY A 62 -41.31 -5.48 19.06
N LEU A 63 -41.93 -5.06 17.96
CA LEU A 63 -41.31 -4.31 16.86
C LEU A 63 -41.95 -2.93 16.71
N SER A 64 -41.18 -1.96 16.23
CA SER A 64 -41.69 -0.67 15.81
C SER A 64 -42.52 -0.80 14.51
N ILE A 65 -43.31 0.23 14.22
CA ILE A 65 -44.04 0.34 12.94
C ILE A 65 -43.05 0.36 11.77
N GLY A 66 -41.95 1.10 11.89
CA GLY A 66 -40.90 1.18 10.87
C GLY A 66 -40.32 -0.19 10.52
N PHE A 67 -39.90 -0.97 11.51
CA PHE A 67 -39.36 -2.32 11.28
C PHE A 67 -40.41 -3.32 10.80
N THR A 68 -41.67 -3.17 11.21
CA THR A 68 -42.77 -4.02 10.70
C THR A 68 -43.01 -3.76 9.21
N ASN A 69 -43.08 -2.49 8.82
CA ASN A 69 -43.25 -2.09 7.42
C ASN A 69 -42.07 -2.54 6.57
N LEU A 70 -40.84 -2.39 7.09
CA LEU A 70 -39.62 -2.86 6.43
C LEU A 70 -39.65 -4.38 6.17
N LEU A 71 -40.11 -5.18 7.12
CA LEU A 71 -40.21 -6.63 6.92
C LEU A 71 -41.21 -6.99 5.82
N GLU A 72 -42.37 -6.34 5.77
CA GLU A 72 -43.37 -6.58 4.71
C GLU A 72 -42.88 -6.08 3.34
N GLU A 73 -42.16 -4.97 3.30
CA GLU A 73 -41.50 -4.48 2.09
C GLU A 73 -40.48 -5.52 1.58
N MET A 74 -39.58 -5.99 2.45
CA MET A 74 -38.57 -7.00 2.11
C MET A 74 -39.16 -8.33 1.62
N LYS A 75 -40.38 -8.68 2.05
CA LYS A 75 -41.08 -9.89 1.61
C LYS A 75 -41.49 -9.85 0.15
N THR A 76 -41.71 -8.65 -0.40
CA THR A 76 -42.17 -8.42 -1.77
C THR A 76 -41.11 -7.77 -2.65
N ALA A 77 -39.97 -7.40 -2.07
CA ALA A 77 -38.91 -6.70 -2.77
C ALA A 77 -38.17 -7.60 -3.78
N PRO A 78 -38.02 -7.18 -5.04
CA PRO A 78 -37.30 -7.93 -6.07
C PRO A 78 -35.77 -7.96 -5.85
N THR A 79 -35.24 -7.14 -4.95
CA THR A 79 -33.79 -6.96 -4.69
C THR A 79 -33.17 -8.03 -3.81
N VAL A 80 -33.98 -8.75 -3.03
CA VAL A 80 -33.48 -9.89 -2.26
C VAL A 80 -33.32 -11.07 -3.23
N SER A 81 -32.12 -11.21 -3.79
CA SER A 81 -31.68 -12.37 -4.61
C SER A 81 -31.88 -13.74 -3.92
N LEU A 82 -32.33 -13.74 -2.67
CA LEU A 82 -32.70 -14.90 -1.87
C LEU A 82 -34.21 -15.12 -2.06
N GLY A 83 -34.59 -16.00 -3.00
CA GLY A 83 -35.99 -16.35 -3.24
C GLY A 83 -36.79 -16.69 -1.97
N GLN A 84 -38.12 -16.69 -2.07
CA GLN A 84 -39.08 -16.74 -0.93
C GLN A 84 -38.65 -17.62 0.27
N HIS A 85 -38.19 -18.86 0.02
CA HIS A 85 -37.76 -19.80 1.05
C HIS A 85 -36.54 -19.34 1.88
N ALA A 86 -35.67 -18.50 1.33
CA ALA A 86 -34.54 -17.96 2.05
C ALA A 86 -34.93 -16.75 2.93
N TYR A 87 -35.89 -15.92 2.48
CA TYR A 87 -36.47 -14.88 3.31
C TYR A 87 -37.16 -15.47 4.55
N GLU A 88 -37.99 -16.50 4.38
CA GLU A 88 -38.69 -17.16 5.50
C GLU A 88 -37.71 -17.73 6.54
N ARG A 89 -36.58 -18.30 6.08
CA ARG A 89 -35.53 -18.80 6.97
C ARG A 89 -34.85 -17.68 7.76
N TYR A 90 -34.64 -16.51 7.17
CA TYR A 90 -33.96 -15.38 7.83
C TYR A 90 -34.88 -14.47 8.64
N LEU A 91 -36.20 -14.55 8.43
CA LEU A 91 -37.20 -13.70 9.11
C LEU A 91 -37.08 -13.72 10.64
N VAL A 92 -36.79 -14.89 11.22
CA VAL A 92 -36.60 -15.03 12.68
C VAL A 92 -35.41 -14.20 13.14
N VAL A 93 -34.29 -14.28 12.42
CA VAL A 93 -33.06 -13.52 12.73
C VAL A 93 -33.27 -12.03 12.53
N TYR A 94 -34.01 -11.61 11.49
CA TYR A 94 -34.33 -10.19 11.28
C TYR A 94 -35.12 -9.61 12.46
N ARG A 95 -36.14 -10.34 12.93
CA ARG A 95 -36.94 -9.91 14.09
C ARG A 95 -36.10 -9.84 15.36
N GLU A 96 -35.20 -10.80 15.57
CA GLU A 96 -34.29 -10.81 16.71
C GLU A 96 -33.32 -9.60 16.67
N PHE A 97 -32.74 -9.33 15.50
CA PHE A 97 -31.89 -8.15 15.29
C PHE A 97 -32.64 -6.84 15.57
N PHE A 98 -33.86 -6.68 15.04
CA PHE A 98 -34.64 -5.46 15.27
C PHE A 98 -35.08 -5.29 16.73
N LYS A 99 -35.42 -6.38 17.42
CA LYS A 99 -35.69 -6.31 18.87
C LYS A 99 -34.45 -5.81 19.63
N HIS A 100 -33.27 -6.32 19.26
CA HIS A 100 -32.03 -5.88 19.86
C HIS A 100 -31.73 -4.39 19.58
N ALA A 101 -31.97 -3.94 18.35
CA ALA A 101 -31.88 -2.54 17.97
C ALA A 101 -32.83 -1.65 18.80
N ILE A 102 -34.08 -2.04 19.00
CA ILE A 102 -35.07 -1.26 19.78
C ILE A 102 -34.63 -1.07 21.24
N GLU A 103 -33.88 -1.99 21.84
CA GLU A 103 -33.35 -1.83 23.21
C GLU A 103 -32.47 -0.59 23.37
N THR A 104 -31.88 -0.10 22.26
CA THR A 104 -31.05 1.11 22.21
C THR A 104 -31.85 2.38 21.86
N GLY A 105 -33.16 2.25 21.65
CA GLY A 105 -34.09 3.37 21.41
C GLY A 105 -34.37 3.70 19.95
N ILE A 106 -33.83 2.94 19.00
CA ILE A 106 -34.08 3.16 17.57
C ILE A 106 -35.37 2.50 17.10
N THR A 107 -36.10 3.19 16.23
CA THR A 107 -37.42 2.74 15.74
C THR A 107 -37.51 2.66 14.23
N ASP A 108 -36.51 3.17 13.51
CA ASP A 108 -36.42 3.15 12.06
C ASP A 108 -35.06 2.62 11.58
N SER A 109 -35.03 2.05 10.37
CA SER A 109 -33.82 1.50 9.75
C SER A 109 -32.74 2.54 9.47
N SER A 110 -33.10 3.79 9.17
CA SER A 110 -32.14 4.87 8.93
C SER A 110 -31.29 5.21 10.16
N GLN A 111 -31.75 4.82 11.35
CA GLN A 111 -31.07 5.04 12.63
C GLN A 111 -30.10 3.91 13.00
N ILE A 112 -30.05 2.83 12.22
CA ILE A 112 -29.15 1.70 12.49
C ILE A 112 -27.72 2.12 12.21
N VAL A 113 -26.92 2.33 13.26
CA VAL A 113 -25.45 2.43 13.19
C VAL A 113 -24.74 1.07 13.36
N VAL A 114 -23.45 1.03 13.05
CA VAL A 114 -22.61 -0.18 13.10
C VAL A 114 -22.55 -0.82 14.49
N ASP A 115 -22.69 -0.03 15.56
CA ASP A 115 -22.70 -0.54 16.94
C ASP A 115 -23.87 -1.50 17.20
N HIS A 116 -25.00 -1.32 16.53
CA HIS A 116 -26.11 -2.27 16.63
C HIS A 116 -25.74 -3.63 16.01
N VAL A 117 -24.98 -3.61 14.91
CA VAL A 117 -24.50 -4.83 14.24
C VAL A 117 -23.47 -5.55 15.10
N ILE A 118 -22.52 -4.80 15.69
CA ILE A 118 -21.51 -5.35 16.60
C ILE A 118 -22.14 -5.82 17.92
N GLY A 119 -23.08 -5.06 18.48
CA GLY A 119 -23.82 -5.44 19.68
C GLY A 119 -24.60 -6.74 19.47
N PHE A 120 -25.22 -6.92 18.30
CA PHE A 120 -25.86 -8.18 17.92
C PHE A 120 -24.86 -9.34 17.83
N TRP A 121 -23.65 -9.11 17.29
CA TRP A 121 -22.60 -10.12 17.30
C TRP A 121 -22.21 -10.54 18.72
N GLU A 122 -21.92 -9.58 19.60
CA GLU A 122 -21.47 -9.84 20.96
C GLU A 122 -22.54 -10.52 21.81
N LYS A 123 -23.80 -10.11 21.67
CA LYS A 123 -24.89 -10.59 22.53
C LYS A 123 -25.55 -11.86 22.02
N VAL A 124 -25.64 -12.06 20.70
CA VAL A 124 -26.42 -13.13 20.07
C VAL A 124 -25.56 -14.10 19.29
N VAL A 125 -24.79 -13.60 18.30
CA VAL A 125 -24.09 -14.47 17.34
C VAL A 125 -22.92 -15.20 17.97
N SER A 126 -22.08 -14.50 18.72
CA SER A 126 -20.88 -15.07 19.35
C SER A 126 -21.22 -16.19 20.35
N LYS A 127 -22.41 -16.13 20.95
CA LYS A 127 -22.92 -17.08 21.96
C LYS A 127 -23.60 -18.32 21.38
N GLN A 128 -23.80 -18.39 20.06
CA GLN A 128 -24.39 -19.59 19.46
C GLN A 128 -23.44 -20.79 19.61
N PRO A 129 -23.96 -21.97 19.99
CA PRO A 129 -23.15 -23.13 20.32
C PRO A 129 -22.49 -23.76 19.07
N THR A 130 -23.11 -23.66 17.90
CA THR A 130 -22.62 -24.28 16.67
C THR A 130 -22.14 -23.27 15.63
N LEU A 131 -21.12 -23.65 14.85
CA LEU A 131 -20.62 -22.85 13.72
C LEU A 131 -21.71 -22.61 12.67
N ALA A 132 -22.57 -23.60 12.42
CA ALA A 132 -23.65 -23.50 11.45
C ALA A 132 -24.69 -22.43 11.85
N GLN A 133 -25.04 -22.34 13.14
CA GLN A 133 -25.94 -21.29 13.64
C GLN A 133 -25.30 -19.91 13.54
N ARG A 134 -24.00 -19.78 13.87
CA ARG A 134 -23.26 -18.53 13.68
C ARG A 134 -23.25 -18.08 12.21
N GLN A 135 -22.96 -19.00 11.30
CA GLN A 135 -22.98 -18.74 9.86
C GLN A 135 -24.38 -18.36 9.36
N HIS A 136 -25.43 -19.03 9.86
CA HIS A 136 -26.81 -18.73 9.53
C HIS A 136 -27.18 -17.29 9.94
N GLN A 137 -26.95 -16.91 11.20
CA GLN A 137 -27.24 -15.56 11.68
C GLN A 137 -26.39 -14.49 10.98
N THR A 138 -25.10 -14.77 10.76
CA THR A 138 -24.20 -13.90 10.00
C THR A 138 -24.71 -13.66 8.58
N SER A 139 -25.15 -14.72 7.90
CA SER A 139 -25.65 -14.62 6.51
C SER A 139 -26.97 -13.86 6.45
N ALA A 140 -27.86 -14.07 7.42
CA ALA A 140 -29.10 -13.32 7.54
C ALA A 140 -28.82 -11.82 7.73
N VAL A 141 -28.06 -11.43 8.76
CA VAL A 141 -27.76 -10.01 9.01
C VAL A 141 -26.96 -9.39 7.86
N THR A 142 -26.03 -10.11 7.24
CA THR A 142 -25.33 -9.63 6.03
C THR A 142 -26.31 -9.33 4.89
N THR A 143 -27.30 -10.19 4.70
CA THR A 143 -28.37 -9.98 3.70
C THR A 143 -29.19 -8.74 4.04
N LEU A 144 -29.59 -8.59 5.31
CA LEU A 144 -30.34 -7.43 5.77
C LEU A 144 -29.55 -6.13 5.54
N MET A 145 -28.26 -6.10 5.90
CA MET A 145 -27.41 -4.92 5.69
C MET A 145 -27.23 -4.60 4.20
N ASN A 146 -27.14 -5.60 3.32
CA ASN A 146 -27.11 -5.37 1.87
C ASN A 146 -28.40 -4.70 1.40
N TYR A 147 -29.56 -5.21 1.81
CA TYR A 147 -30.85 -4.65 1.43
C TYR A 147 -31.02 -3.20 1.92
N LEU A 148 -30.67 -2.93 3.18
CA LEU A 148 -30.74 -1.59 3.76
C LEU A 148 -29.77 -0.61 3.07
N ALA A 149 -28.58 -1.09 2.67
CA ALA A 149 -27.62 -0.27 1.93
C ALA A 149 -28.09 0.05 0.51
N GLU A 150 -28.80 -0.85 -0.16
CA GLU A 150 -29.42 -0.59 -1.46
C GLU A 150 -30.56 0.42 -1.35
N ARG A 151 -31.31 0.40 -0.24
CA ARG A 151 -32.35 1.38 0.06
C ARG A 151 -31.80 2.74 0.51
N GLY A 152 -30.51 2.79 0.88
CA GLY A 152 -29.81 4.01 1.32
C GLY A 152 -29.96 4.34 2.80
N ASP A 153 -30.42 3.40 3.62
CA ASP A 153 -30.60 3.60 5.07
C ASP A 153 -29.30 3.48 5.86
N VAL A 154 -28.39 2.64 5.38
CA VAL A 154 -27.11 2.33 6.06
C VAL A 154 -25.96 2.28 5.04
N PRO A 155 -24.71 2.47 5.46
CA PRO A 155 -23.54 2.30 4.60
C PRO A 155 -23.37 0.87 4.06
N ARG A 156 -22.89 0.75 2.81
CA ARG A 156 -22.54 -0.54 2.17
C ARG A 156 -21.46 -1.31 2.93
N CYS A 157 -20.63 -0.65 3.74
CA CYS A 157 -19.58 -1.32 4.50
C CYS A 157 -20.14 -2.23 5.62
N TYR A 158 -21.40 -2.03 6.05
CA TYR A 158 -22.01 -2.83 7.13
C TYR A 158 -22.15 -4.31 6.75
N ARG A 159 -22.28 -4.62 5.46
CA ARG A 159 -22.31 -6.01 4.95
C ARG A 159 -21.06 -6.82 5.24
N MET A 160 -19.95 -6.16 5.60
CA MET A 160 -18.68 -6.83 5.88
C MET A 160 -18.43 -7.04 7.37
N VAL A 161 -19.20 -6.38 8.26
CA VAL A 161 -18.94 -6.34 9.70
C VAL A 161 -18.97 -7.73 10.34
N LEU A 162 -19.95 -8.56 9.97
CA LEU A 162 -20.09 -9.91 10.55
C LEU A 162 -19.40 -11.01 9.74
N ARG A 163 -18.94 -10.73 8.52
CA ARG A 163 -18.36 -11.77 7.65
C ARG A 163 -17.04 -12.26 8.23
N ASN A 164 -16.80 -13.57 8.15
CA ASN A 164 -15.52 -14.20 8.51
C ASN A 164 -14.98 -13.83 9.91
N GLY A 165 -15.84 -13.53 10.88
CA GLY A 165 -15.39 -13.12 12.22
C GLY A 165 -14.77 -11.73 12.28
N ASN A 166 -15.02 -10.87 11.28
CA ASN A 166 -14.48 -9.51 11.24
C ASN A 166 -14.85 -8.68 12.47
N ALA A 167 -16.03 -8.90 13.07
CA ALA A 167 -16.50 -8.20 14.26
C ALA A 167 -15.48 -8.27 15.41
N ASP A 168 -14.90 -9.46 15.67
CA ASP A 168 -13.88 -9.62 16.72
C ASP A 168 -12.58 -8.87 16.37
N THR A 169 -12.24 -8.79 15.09
CA THR A 169 -11.06 -8.04 14.64
C THR A 169 -11.27 -6.54 14.81
N ILE A 170 -12.45 -6.05 14.43
CA ILE A 170 -12.84 -4.64 14.54
C ILE A 170 -12.79 -4.20 16.01
N THR A 171 -13.46 -4.93 16.91
CA THR A 171 -13.54 -4.53 18.33
C THR A 171 -12.19 -4.59 19.05
N LYS A 172 -11.31 -5.53 18.66
CA LYS A 172 -9.97 -5.66 19.27
C LYS A 172 -8.94 -4.67 18.74
N THR A 173 -9.01 -4.32 17.45
CA THR A 173 -7.90 -3.61 16.79
C THR A 173 -8.25 -2.20 16.31
N MET A 174 -9.52 -1.94 16.01
CA MET A 174 -9.97 -0.72 15.34
C MET A 174 -10.64 0.30 16.28
N LYS A 175 -10.59 0.10 17.60
CA LYS A 175 -11.24 0.98 18.58
C LYS A 175 -10.35 2.14 18.99
N LEU A 176 -10.85 3.36 18.83
CA LEU A 176 -10.19 4.58 19.30
C LEU A 176 -10.54 4.89 20.77
N PRO A 177 -9.66 5.62 21.49
CA PRO A 177 -9.92 6.01 22.88
C PRO A 177 -11.04 7.05 23.01
N TYR A 178 -11.43 7.69 21.91
CA TYR A 178 -12.56 8.62 21.82
C TYR A 178 -13.46 8.20 20.66
N ALA A 179 -14.77 8.36 20.84
CA ALA A 179 -15.76 8.22 19.78
C ALA A 179 -16.18 9.61 19.31
N GLY A 180 -16.30 9.81 18.00
CA GLY A 180 -16.92 11.01 17.45
C GLY A 180 -18.44 10.99 17.58
N SER A 181 -19.12 11.96 16.96
CA SER A 181 -20.58 12.08 16.97
C SER A 181 -21.19 12.02 15.57
N VAL A 182 -20.41 11.61 14.57
CA VAL A 182 -20.86 11.60 13.17
C VAL A 182 -21.63 10.30 12.90
N ILE A 183 -22.87 10.46 12.44
CA ILE A 183 -23.71 9.35 11.98
C ILE A 183 -23.46 9.14 10.49
N HIS A 184 -23.23 7.90 10.09
CA HIS A 184 -22.95 7.48 8.71
C HIS A 184 -21.83 8.26 7.99
N PRO A 185 -20.65 8.48 8.62
CA PRO A 185 -19.54 9.21 7.99
C PRO A 185 -19.12 8.67 6.62
N SER A 186 -19.29 7.38 6.34
CA SER A 186 -18.87 6.77 5.07
C SER A 186 -19.85 6.94 3.92
N MET A 187 -21.13 7.23 4.17
CA MET A 187 -22.15 7.32 3.10
C MET A 187 -21.79 8.33 2.00
N LYS A 188 -21.26 9.50 2.38
CA LYS A 188 -20.79 10.52 1.42
C LYS A 188 -19.59 10.04 0.60
N LEU A 189 -18.72 9.24 1.23
CA LEU A 189 -17.49 8.73 0.63
C LEU A 189 -17.75 7.56 -0.33
N GLU A 190 -18.84 6.80 -0.14
CA GLU A 190 -19.15 5.65 -1.00
C GLU A 190 -19.38 6.04 -2.47
N LYS A 191 -20.10 7.15 -2.72
CA LYS A 191 -20.27 7.68 -4.08
C LYS A 191 -18.94 8.12 -4.69
N MET A 192 -18.09 8.75 -3.90
CA MET A 192 -16.75 9.15 -4.33
C MET A 192 -15.83 7.94 -4.58
N ALA A 193 -15.99 6.88 -3.79
CA ALA A 193 -15.29 5.61 -3.97
C ALA A 193 -15.73 4.90 -5.25
N ASP A 194 -17.01 4.93 -5.60
CA ASP A 194 -17.50 4.41 -6.89
C ASP A 194 -16.85 5.18 -8.05
N GLY A 195 -16.81 6.51 -7.98
CA GLY A 195 -16.11 7.37 -8.95
C GLY A 195 -14.60 7.09 -9.02
N TYR A 196 -13.96 6.86 -7.87
CA TYR A 196 -12.55 6.45 -7.81
C TYR A 196 -12.32 5.08 -8.46
N LEU A 197 -13.15 4.08 -8.17
CA LEU A 197 -13.05 2.73 -8.76
C LEU A 197 -13.33 2.75 -10.28
N GLU A 198 -14.20 3.65 -10.75
CA GLU A 198 -14.40 3.93 -12.18
C GLU A 198 -13.15 4.58 -12.78
N ALA A 199 -12.57 5.58 -12.10
CA ALA A 199 -11.34 6.24 -12.51
C ALA A 199 -10.16 5.26 -12.60
N LEU A 200 -10.02 4.32 -11.65
CA LEU A 200 -9.06 3.22 -11.75
C LEU A 200 -9.27 2.38 -13.02
N GLY A 201 -10.53 2.19 -13.43
CA GLY A 201 -10.88 1.53 -14.69
C GLY A 201 -10.42 2.34 -15.91
N LYS A 202 -10.64 3.66 -15.91
CA LYS A 202 -10.12 4.58 -16.93
C LYS A 202 -8.59 4.59 -16.98
N TRP A 203 -7.93 4.45 -15.82
CA TRP A 203 -6.48 4.27 -15.69
C TRP A 203 -6.03 2.82 -15.93
N GLN A 204 -6.92 1.96 -16.41
CA GLN A 204 -6.61 0.61 -16.90
C GLN A 204 -6.01 -0.30 -15.82
N TYR A 205 -6.42 -0.12 -14.56
CA TYR A 205 -6.14 -1.08 -13.49
C TYR A 205 -6.87 -2.40 -13.75
N LYS A 206 -6.21 -3.52 -13.41
CA LYS A 206 -6.80 -4.86 -13.54
C LYS A 206 -8.06 -4.98 -12.68
N ALA A 207 -9.04 -5.76 -13.14
CA ALA A 207 -10.25 -6.06 -12.38
C ALA A 207 -9.97 -6.70 -11.00
N SER A 208 -8.87 -7.45 -10.86
CA SER A 208 -8.41 -7.99 -9.58
C SER A 208 -7.92 -6.87 -8.63
N SER A 209 -7.19 -5.88 -9.14
CA SER A 209 -6.76 -4.71 -8.36
C SER A 209 -7.94 -3.87 -7.90
N LYS A 210 -8.94 -3.64 -8.77
CA LYS A 210 -10.17 -2.93 -8.41
C LYS A 210 -10.93 -3.63 -7.28
N ARG A 211 -11.03 -4.96 -7.33
CA ARG A 211 -11.65 -5.77 -6.26
C ARG A 211 -10.90 -5.62 -4.93
N LEU A 212 -9.57 -5.64 -4.96
CA LEU A 212 -8.75 -5.40 -3.77
C LEU A 212 -8.96 -3.98 -3.21
N TYR A 213 -8.97 -2.96 -4.07
CA TYR A 213 -9.12 -1.57 -3.64
C TYR A 213 -10.51 -1.32 -3.04
N SER A 214 -11.55 -1.86 -3.68
CA SER A 214 -12.92 -1.83 -3.15
C SER A 214 -13.01 -2.48 -1.78
N HIS A 215 -12.38 -3.64 -1.60
CA HIS A 215 -12.34 -4.31 -0.30
C HIS A 215 -11.59 -3.50 0.77
N ASP A 216 -10.44 -2.92 0.44
CA ASP A 216 -9.64 -2.10 1.36
C ASP A 216 -10.40 -0.80 1.76
N LEU A 217 -11.15 -0.18 0.83
CA LEU A 217 -12.03 0.96 1.10
C LEU A 217 -13.15 0.63 2.07
N LEU A 218 -13.82 -0.53 1.90
CA LEU A 218 -14.88 -0.94 2.81
C LEU A 218 -14.36 -1.21 4.23
N TRP A 219 -13.15 -1.73 4.38
CA TRP A 219 -12.49 -1.86 5.68
C TRP A 219 -12.22 -0.51 6.34
N TYR A 220 -11.78 0.46 5.55
CA TYR A 220 -11.58 1.82 6.05
C TYR A 220 -12.91 2.47 6.44
N PHE A 221 -13.96 2.27 5.66
CA PHE A 221 -15.30 2.78 5.99
C PHE A 221 -15.87 2.15 7.25
N ILE A 222 -15.68 0.85 7.49
CA ILE A 222 -16.03 0.23 8.79
C ILE A 222 -15.31 0.95 9.95
N PHE A 223 -14.03 1.29 9.80
CA PHE A 223 -13.28 1.99 10.83
C PHE A 223 -13.86 3.39 11.12
N LEU A 224 -14.22 4.14 10.07
CA LEU A 224 -14.86 5.46 10.23
C LEU A 224 -16.20 5.34 10.97
N GLU A 225 -17.03 4.39 10.55
CA GLU A 225 -18.35 4.13 11.11
C GLU A 225 -18.27 3.70 12.57
N PHE A 226 -17.35 2.77 12.89
CA PHE A 226 -17.20 2.21 14.24
C PHE A 226 -16.69 3.22 15.27
N ASN A 227 -15.93 4.22 14.82
CA ASN A 227 -15.43 5.26 15.71
C ASN A 227 -16.22 6.57 15.57
N HIS A 228 -17.23 6.61 14.71
CA HIS A 228 -18.02 7.81 14.39
C HIS A 228 -17.17 9.02 14.00
N VAL A 229 -16.09 8.80 13.25
CA VAL A 229 -15.13 9.83 12.84
C VAL A 229 -15.20 10.08 11.33
N ASP A 230 -14.94 11.32 10.95
CA ASP A 230 -14.85 11.72 9.55
C ASP A 230 -13.47 11.39 8.94
N HIS A 231 -13.44 11.35 7.60
CA HIS A 231 -12.21 11.21 6.83
C HIS A 231 -11.30 12.44 6.99
N SER A 232 -10.04 12.20 7.37
CA SER A 232 -8.96 13.20 7.42
C SER A 232 -7.60 12.49 7.24
N ASP A 233 -6.54 13.24 6.95
CA ASP A 233 -5.17 12.68 6.85
C ASP A 233 -4.73 12.06 8.19
N GLU A 234 -5.15 12.66 9.32
CA GLU A 234 -4.93 12.15 10.66
C GLU A 234 -5.65 10.81 10.86
N THR A 235 -6.94 10.74 10.50
CA THR A 235 -7.76 9.53 10.62
C THR A 235 -7.18 8.38 9.79
N VAL A 236 -6.66 8.65 8.60
CA VAL A 236 -6.00 7.64 7.73
C VAL A 236 -4.72 7.10 8.39
N THR A 237 -3.94 7.97 9.03
CA THR A 237 -2.71 7.58 9.73
C THR A 237 -3.02 6.72 10.96
N VAL A 238 -4.03 7.11 11.75
CA VAL A 238 -4.47 6.34 12.92
C VAL A 238 -5.02 4.98 12.50
N TRP A 239 -5.84 4.92 11.46
CA TRP A 239 -6.39 3.66 10.95
C TRP A 239 -5.29 2.66 10.57
N ARG A 240 -4.22 3.14 9.93
CA ARG A 240 -3.05 2.30 9.61
C ARG A 240 -2.54 1.61 10.87
N ASP A 241 -2.33 2.38 11.93
CA ASP A 241 -1.71 1.88 13.16
C ASP A 241 -2.60 0.86 13.89
N CYS A 242 -3.91 0.92 13.68
CA CYS A 242 -4.92 -0.04 14.14
C CYS A 242 -4.98 -1.36 13.34
N LEU A 243 -4.31 -1.50 12.19
CA LEU A 243 -4.41 -2.72 11.37
C LEU A 243 -3.61 -3.89 11.99
N PRO A 244 -4.18 -5.11 12.06
CA PRO A 244 -3.57 -6.27 12.74
C PRO A 244 -2.43 -6.96 11.98
N ASP A 245 -2.31 -6.76 10.67
CA ASP A 245 -1.38 -7.51 9.80
C ASP A 245 -0.40 -6.57 9.11
N ASP A 246 0.85 -6.57 9.57
CA ASP A 246 1.95 -5.74 9.05
C ASP A 246 2.22 -5.97 7.55
N SER A 247 1.98 -7.19 7.04
CA SER A 247 2.25 -7.52 5.64
C SER A 247 1.28 -6.85 4.68
N LEU A 248 0.04 -6.59 5.13
CA LEU A 248 -1.01 -5.95 4.35
C LEU A 248 -1.22 -4.47 4.74
N LYS A 249 -0.75 -4.05 5.91
CA LYS A 249 -0.88 -2.69 6.46
C LYS A 249 -0.43 -1.62 5.48
N GLU A 250 0.77 -1.75 4.92
CA GLU A 250 1.32 -0.78 3.96
C GLU A 250 0.52 -0.71 2.66
N ARG A 251 0.03 -1.86 2.18
CA ARG A 251 -0.81 -1.90 0.97
C ARG A 251 -2.15 -1.23 1.20
N ARG A 252 -2.84 -1.58 2.30
CA ARG A 252 -4.15 -1.02 2.65
C ARG A 252 -4.04 0.48 2.88
N TYR A 253 -3.02 0.91 3.62
CA TYR A 253 -2.70 2.31 3.82
C TYR A 253 -2.50 3.04 2.49
N HIS A 254 -1.69 2.46 1.58
CA HIS A 254 -1.48 3.01 0.25
C HIS A 254 -2.79 3.19 -0.54
N THR A 255 -3.69 2.21 -0.51
CA THR A 255 -5.00 2.30 -1.17
C THR A 255 -5.79 3.52 -0.66
N ILE A 256 -5.82 3.74 0.65
CA ILE A 256 -6.59 4.84 1.24
C ILE A 256 -5.93 6.19 0.99
N VAL A 257 -4.60 6.29 1.06
CA VAL A 257 -3.90 7.53 0.69
C VAL A 257 -4.18 7.90 -0.78
N MET A 258 -4.18 6.92 -1.68
CA MET A 258 -4.53 7.16 -3.09
C MET A 258 -5.97 7.66 -3.24
N PHE A 259 -6.91 7.10 -2.46
CA PHE A 259 -8.28 7.58 -2.40
C PHE A 259 -8.36 9.02 -1.85
N THR A 260 -7.64 9.35 -0.77
CA THR A 260 -7.56 10.73 -0.24
C THR A 260 -7.05 11.72 -1.27
N ARG A 261 -6.00 11.36 -2.04
CA ARG A 261 -5.49 12.21 -3.12
C ARG A 261 -6.50 12.41 -4.24
N TYR A 262 -7.27 11.36 -4.56
CA TYR A 262 -8.37 11.47 -5.51
C TYR A 262 -9.45 12.44 -5.02
N LEU A 263 -9.82 12.39 -3.74
CA LEU A 263 -10.77 13.33 -3.13
C LEU A 263 -10.28 14.79 -3.20
N GLN A 264 -8.97 15.01 -3.09
CA GLN A 264 -8.33 16.33 -3.18
C GLN A 264 -8.20 16.85 -4.63
N GLY A 265 -8.74 16.15 -5.64
CA GLY A 265 -8.64 16.55 -7.06
C GLY A 265 -7.24 16.39 -7.67
N SER A 266 -6.30 15.80 -6.94
CA SER A 266 -4.90 15.62 -7.34
C SER A 266 -4.74 14.42 -8.29
N THR A 267 -5.41 14.45 -9.44
CA THR A 267 -5.36 13.36 -10.43
C THR A 267 -4.01 13.28 -11.17
N VAL A 268 -3.19 14.34 -11.11
CA VAL A 268 -1.90 14.44 -11.83
C VAL A 268 -0.69 14.05 -10.95
N GLU A 269 -0.82 14.04 -9.62
CA GLU A 269 0.31 13.85 -8.68
C GLU A 269 0.24 12.57 -7.83
N MET A 270 -0.55 11.55 -8.20
CA MET A 270 -0.54 10.25 -7.50
C MET A 270 0.78 9.45 -7.67
N ARG A 271 1.87 10.09 -8.11
CA ARG A 271 3.06 9.42 -8.65
C ARG A 271 4.11 9.03 -7.61
N VAL A 272 4.11 9.57 -6.39
CA VAL A 272 5.01 9.13 -5.30
C VAL A 272 4.37 9.43 -3.96
N ILE A 273 3.95 8.41 -3.21
CA ILE A 273 3.57 8.60 -1.79
C ILE A 273 4.84 8.49 -0.94
N PRO A 274 5.11 9.45 -0.03
CA PRO A 274 6.23 9.37 0.91
C PRO A 274 6.08 8.12 1.79
N ARG A 275 7.13 7.31 1.90
CA ARG A 275 7.24 6.33 2.99
C ARG A 275 7.11 7.09 4.30
N ILE A 276 6.14 6.71 5.14
CA ILE A 276 6.12 7.21 6.51
C ILE A 276 7.41 6.76 7.19
N CYS A 277 8.17 7.73 7.66
CA CYS A 277 9.49 7.50 8.21
C CYS A 277 9.32 6.94 9.64
N SER A 278 10.03 5.86 9.96
CA SER A 278 10.09 5.27 11.30
C SER A 278 10.57 6.27 12.38
N SER A 279 11.07 7.44 11.98
CA SER A 279 11.54 8.52 12.84
C SER A 279 10.48 9.15 13.75
N ASN A 280 9.18 8.98 13.49
CA ASN A 280 8.12 9.58 14.31
C ASN A 280 8.01 8.96 15.72
N THR A 281 8.75 7.88 16.01
CA THR A 281 8.79 7.24 17.33
C THR A 281 9.93 7.77 18.21
N LEU A 282 10.78 8.66 17.70
CA LEU A 282 11.92 9.23 18.42
C LEU A 282 11.47 10.39 19.34
N PRO A 283 12.14 10.61 20.49
CA PRO A 283 11.96 11.82 21.30
C PRO A 283 12.20 13.10 20.49
N GLU A 284 11.47 14.17 20.82
CA GLU A 284 11.46 15.43 20.07
C GLU A 284 12.88 16.02 19.87
N TRP A 285 13.70 16.03 20.93
CA TRP A 285 15.08 16.53 20.87
C TRP A 285 15.92 15.80 19.82
N SER A 286 15.81 14.47 19.78
CA SER A 286 16.59 13.62 18.88
C SER A 286 16.08 13.65 17.44
N LEU A 287 14.75 13.77 17.27
CA LEU A 287 14.12 13.94 15.97
C LEU A 287 14.49 15.30 15.35
N SER A 288 14.50 16.37 16.15
CA SER A 288 14.91 17.71 15.72
C SER A 288 16.34 17.72 15.18
N ILE A 289 17.28 17.12 15.93
CA ILE A 289 18.69 17.01 15.51
C ILE A 289 18.80 16.19 14.22
N LEU A 290 18.12 15.05 14.13
CA LEU A 290 18.13 14.22 12.93
C LEU A 290 17.63 14.99 11.71
N ASN A 291 16.53 15.73 11.84
CA ASN A 291 15.98 16.52 10.75
C ASN A 291 16.95 17.62 10.29
N ARG A 292 17.57 18.37 11.23
CA ARG A 292 18.59 19.38 10.89
C ARG A 292 19.81 18.76 10.21
N PHE A 293 20.29 17.62 10.69
CA PHE A 293 21.39 16.89 10.04
C PHE A 293 21.05 16.49 8.61
N ILE A 294 19.84 15.95 8.38
CA ILE A 294 19.41 15.56 7.04
C ILE A 294 19.27 16.75 6.11
N GLU A 295 18.79 17.89 6.61
CA GLU A 295 18.70 19.12 5.82
C GLU A 295 20.10 19.67 5.48
N SER A 296 21.03 19.65 6.42
CA SER A 296 22.44 19.99 6.16
C SER A 296 23.03 19.10 5.05
N ARG A 297 22.81 17.78 5.11
CA ARG A 297 23.29 16.86 4.06
C ARG A 297 22.59 17.09 2.72
N ARG A 298 21.34 17.53 2.72
CA ARG A 298 20.62 17.90 1.49
C ARG A 298 21.25 19.15 0.86
N HIS A 299 21.58 20.15 1.68
CA HIS A 299 22.28 21.36 1.23
C HIS A 299 23.66 21.06 0.64
N ASP A 300 24.37 20.05 1.16
CA ASP A 300 25.63 19.52 0.58
C ASP A 300 25.44 18.84 -0.81
N GLY A 301 24.24 18.81 -1.37
CA GLY A 301 23.93 18.21 -2.66
C GLY A 301 23.87 16.68 -2.65
N MET A 302 23.68 16.06 -1.48
CA MET A 302 23.62 14.60 -1.37
C MET A 302 22.34 14.04 -2.01
N THR A 303 22.47 12.90 -2.70
CA THR A 303 21.32 12.22 -3.32
C THR A 303 20.33 11.69 -2.26
N GLU A 304 19.04 11.58 -2.60
CA GLU A 304 18.02 11.03 -1.69
C GLU A 304 18.34 9.60 -1.19
N LYS A 305 19.07 8.79 -1.96
CA LYS A 305 19.52 7.47 -1.49
C LYS A 305 20.52 7.60 -0.33
N THR A 306 21.45 8.54 -0.44
CA THR A 306 22.42 8.85 0.63
C THR A 306 21.69 9.43 1.83
N LEU A 307 20.72 10.33 1.62
CA LEU A 307 19.90 10.90 2.70
C LEU A 307 19.06 9.82 3.41
N ALA A 308 18.48 8.89 2.67
CA ALA A 308 17.75 7.75 3.25
C ALA A 308 18.65 6.88 4.14
N MET A 309 19.91 6.65 3.73
CA MET A 309 20.87 5.94 4.57
C MET A 309 21.25 6.77 5.81
N CYS A 310 21.44 8.08 5.68
CA CYS A 310 21.66 8.98 6.81
C CYS A 310 20.49 8.93 7.81
N ARG A 311 19.24 8.96 7.30
CA ARG A 311 18.02 8.84 8.12
C ARG A 311 17.99 7.51 8.86
N ALA A 312 18.24 6.40 8.15
CA ALA A 312 18.24 5.07 8.74
C ALA A 312 19.34 4.90 9.80
N SER A 313 20.56 5.34 9.53
CA SER A 313 21.67 5.27 10.49
C SER A 313 21.43 6.16 11.71
N GLY A 314 20.97 7.40 11.50
CA GLY A 314 20.64 8.32 12.59
C GLY A 314 19.46 7.83 13.44
N TYR A 315 18.42 7.27 12.81
CA TYR A 315 17.31 6.65 13.51
C TYR A 315 17.77 5.49 14.39
N ARG A 316 18.60 4.56 13.88
CA ARG A 316 19.12 3.44 14.66
C ARG A 316 19.89 3.91 15.90
N PHE A 317 20.72 4.94 15.73
CA PHE A 317 21.47 5.55 16.82
C PHE A 317 20.55 6.18 17.87
N PHE A 318 19.65 7.08 17.47
CA PHE A 318 18.74 7.75 18.40
C PHE A 318 17.73 6.80 19.05
N ASN A 319 17.27 5.77 18.34
CA ASN A 319 16.40 4.75 18.90
C ASN A 319 17.14 3.92 19.97
N TYR A 320 18.42 3.63 19.77
CA TYR A 320 19.24 3.00 20.80
C TYR A 320 19.41 3.90 22.04
N LEU A 321 19.66 5.19 21.85
CA LEU A 321 19.71 6.17 22.95
C LEU A 321 18.40 6.22 23.73
N LYS A 322 17.25 6.21 23.03
CA LYS A 322 15.92 6.13 23.63
C LYS A 322 15.77 4.86 24.50
N ILE A 323 16.12 3.68 23.96
CA ILE A 323 15.98 2.40 24.66
C ILE A 323 16.88 2.33 25.91
N THR A 324 18.06 2.95 25.84
CA THR A 324 19.02 3.01 26.96
C THR A 324 18.74 4.14 27.95
N GLY A 325 17.65 4.90 27.75
CA GLY A 325 17.19 5.92 28.69
C GLY A 325 17.91 7.25 28.60
N VAL A 326 18.71 7.50 27.55
CA VAL A 326 19.37 8.79 27.32
C VAL A 326 18.35 9.83 26.88
N GLN A 327 18.22 10.91 27.66
CA GLN A 327 17.16 11.92 27.49
C GLN A 327 17.63 13.23 26.81
N SER A 328 18.93 13.43 26.59
CA SER A 328 19.47 14.63 25.94
C SER A 328 20.81 14.37 25.25
N SER A 329 21.26 15.31 24.42
CA SER A 329 22.56 15.24 23.74
C SER A 329 23.75 15.29 24.71
N ASP A 330 23.64 16.06 25.81
CA ASP A 330 24.71 16.23 26.80
C ASP A 330 25.01 14.94 27.58
N ALA A 331 24.02 14.05 27.67
CA ALA A 331 24.16 12.76 28.33
C ALA A 331 24.85 11.69 27.45
N ILE A 332 25.23 12.01 26.21
CA ILE A 332 25.90 11.08 25.32
C ILE A 332 27.38 10.95 25.72
N THR A 333 27.79 9.75 26.09
CA THR A 333 29.18 9.43 26.47
C THR A 333 29.89 8.60 25.39
N SER A 334 31.22 8.49 25.50
CA SER A 334 32.00 7.59 24.64
C SER A 334 31.58 6.13 24.78
N GLU A 335 31.21 5.72 25.99
CA GLU A 335 30.80 4.36 26.33
C GLU A 335 29.47 4.03 25.67
N THR A 336 28.50 4.96 25.70
CA THR A 336 27.22 4.82 24.99
C THR A 336 27.41 4.61 23.49
N ILE A 337 28.34 5.35 22.87
CA ILE A 337 28.63 5.25 21.43
C ILE A 337 29.32 3.92 21.09
N LYS A 338 30.28 3.48 21.93
CA LYS A 338 30.95 2.18 21.76
C LYS A 338 29.96 1.03 21.89
N GLU A 339 29.10 1.08 22.90
CA GLU A 339 28.06 0.06 23.09
C GLU A 339 27.06 0.04 21.94
N PHE A 340 26.61 1.20 21.45
CA PHE A 340 25.80 1.28 20.24
C PHE A 340 26.52 0.58 19.08
N HIS A 341 27.79 0.89 18.84
CA HIS A 341 28.53 0.30 17.72
C HIS A 341 28.66 -1.23 17.86
N VAL A 342 28.78 -1.78 19.08
CA VAL A 342 28.78 -3.24 19.31
C VAL A 342 27.40 -3.83 19.05
N LYS A 343 26.34 -3.23 19.62
CA LYS A 343 24.95 -3.71 19.56
C LYS A 343 24.26 -3.45 18.21
N ASP A 344 24.81 -2.57 17.37
CA ASP A 344 24.30 -2.29 16.03
C ASP A 344 24.65 -3.46 15.07
N GLU A 345 23.70 -4.38 14.93
CA GLU A 345 23.82 -5.58 14.10
C GLU A 345 23.57 -5.30 12.63
N HIS A 346 24.45 -5.83 11.78
CA HIS A 346 24.38 -5.75 10.32
C HIS A 346 24.74 -7.09 9.69
N ALA A 347 24.19 -7.36 8.51
CA ALA A 347 24.45 -8.59 7.77
C ALA A 347 25.92 -8.72 7.31
N THR A 348 26.61 -7.61 7.05
CA THR A 348 28.02 -7.63 6.59
C THR A 348 28.88 -6.55 7.26
N PRO A 349 30.21 -6.76 7.37
CA PRO A 349 31.14 -5.75 7.89
C PRO A 349 31.14 -4.45 7.09
N GLU A 350 30.97 -4.52 5.77
CA GLU A 350 30.91 -3.35 4.88
C GLU A 350 29.64 -2.53 5.13
N SER A 351 28.52 -3.22 5.38
CA SER A 351 27.25 -2.57 5.74
C SER A 351 27.38 -1.88 7.10
N LYS A 352 27.96 -2.56 8.09
CA LYS A 352 28.26 -1.96 9.41
C LYS A 352 29.14 -0.73 9.28
N ASN A 353 30.20 -0.81 8.46
CA ASN A 353 31.08 0.32 8.21
C ASN A 353 30.36 1.48 7.52
N ALA A 354 29.54 1.20 6.50
CA ALA A 354 28.76 2.21 5.79
C ALA A 354 27.82 2.98 6.73
N TYR A 355 27.12 2.28 7.63
CA TYR A 355 26.27 2.90 8.65
C TYR A 355 27.10 3.66 9.68
N SER A 356 28.21 3.08 10.14
CA SER A 356 29.13 3.72 11.10
C SER A 356 29.72 5.03 10.57
N ILE A 357 30.03 5.10 9.27
CA ILE A 357 30.43 6.35 8.60
C ILE A 357 29.32 7.40 8.68
N LYS A 358 28.04 7.02 8.47
CA LYS A 358 26.92 7.96 8.57
C LYS A 358 26.70 8.43 10.00
N VAL A 359 26.83 7.54 10.99
CA VAL A 359 26.77 7.90 12.41
C VAL A 359 27.91 8.84 12.78
N ARG A 360 29.13 8.59 12.31
CA ARG A 360 30.27 9.51 12.51
C ARG A 360 30.00 10.89 11.90
N GLN A 361 29.37 10.95 10.73
CA GLN A 361 28.95 12.22 10.10
C GLN A 361 27.89 12.95 10.94
N LEU A 362 26.92 12.22 11.50
CA LEU A 362 25.93 12.78 12.43
C LEU A 362 26.60 13.32 13.70
N LEU A 363 27.51 12.56 14.32
CA LEU A 363 28.26 13.02 15.50
C LEU A 363 29.11 14.25 15.19
N SER A 364 29.73 14.31 14.01
CA SER A 364 30.49 15.48 13.57
C SER A 364 29.59 16.71 13.41
N PHE A 365 28.38 16.52 12.88
CA PHE A 365 27.38 17.58 12.78
C PHE A 365 26.94 18.06 14.17
N MET A 366 26.61 17.15 15.09
CA MET A 366 26.22 17.49 16.46
C MET A 366 27.33 18.23 17.21
N ALA A 367 28.60 17.84 17.02
CA ALA A 367 29.73 18.53 17.62
C ALA A 367 29.94 19.93 17.02
N GLY A 368 29.71 20.11 15.71
CA GLY A 368 29.73 21.42 15.05
C GLY A 368 28.62 22.35 15.52
N GLU A 369 27.46 21.82 15.93
CA GLU A 369 26.38 22.58 16.59
C GLU A 369 26.65 22.82 18.10
N GLY A 370 27.76 22.31 18.65
CA GLY A 370 28.08 22.43 20.07
C GLY A 370 27.27 21.53 21.00
N LEU A 371 26.51 20.56 20.47
CA LEU A 371 25.63 19.68 21.25
C LEU A 371 26.37 18.55 21.96
N ILE A 372 27.57 18.20 21.48
CA ILE A 372 28.42 17.15 22.03
C ILE A 372 29.90 17.53 21.89
N SER A 373 30.78 16.88 22.65
CA SER A 373 32.23 17.06 22.50
C SER A 373 32.74 16.51 21.16
N GLN A 374 33.63 17.26 20.49
CA GLN A 374 34.31 16.84 19.26
C GLN A 374 35.05 15.50 19.39
N LYS A 375 35.49 15.14 20.62
CA LYS A 375 36.17 13.87 20.90
C LYS A 375 35.29 12.64 20.66
N LEU A 376 33.97 12.79 20.78
CA LEU A 376 33.02 11.67 20.64
C LEU A 376 32.90 11.17 19.19
N VAL A 377 33.30 11.97 18.20
CA VAL A 377 33.37 11.56 16.79
C VAL A 377 34.30 10.35 16.59
N TYR A 378 35.32 10.20 17.43
CA TYR A 378 36.30 9.12 17.35
C TYR A 378 35.85 7.82 18.03
N ALA A 379 34.75 7.84 18.79
CA ALA A 379 34.26 6.66 19.51
C ALA A 379 33.60 5.60 18.59
N VAL A 380 33.23 5.96 17.35
CA VAL A 380 32.70 5.03 16.34
C VAL A 380 33.83 4.54 15.46
N SER A 381 34.11 3.23 15.39
CA SER A 381 35.04 2.73 14.36
C SER A 381 34.44 2.91 12.96
N SER A 382 35.19 3.50 12.03
CA SER A 382 34.79 3.63 10.61
C SER A 382 35.81 3.03 9.66
N SER A 383 36.51 2.00 10.13
CA SER A 383 37.50 1.25 9.37
C SER A 383 37.04 -0.21 9.30
N SER A 384 37.05 -0.78 8.11
CA SER A 384 36.80 -2.20 7.87
C SER A 384 38.02 -2.80 7.19
N ALA A 385 38.41 -4.00 7.60
CA ALA A 385 39.51 -4.71 6.95
C ALA A 385 39.17 -4.94 5.47
N PRO A 386 40.08 -4.63 4.52
CA PRO A 386 39.81 -4.81 3.11
C PRO A 386 39.63 -6.30 2.80
N ARG A 387 38.44 -6.69 2.34
CA ARG A 387 38.16 -8.03 1.85
C ARG A 387 38.38 -8.06 0.34
N ARG A 388 39.43 -8.74 -0.13
CA ARG A 388 39.58 -9.06 -1.56
C ARG A 388 38.81 -10.33 -1.86
N SER A 389 37.93 -10.27 -2.85
CA SER A 389 37.21 -11.44 -3.36
C SER A 389 37.23 -11.40 -4.87
N ILE A 390 37.45 -12.58 -5.48
CA ILE A 390 37.46 -12.72 -6.93
C ILE A 390 36.10 -12.24 -7.47
N VAL A 391 36.11 -11.27 -8.37
CA VAL A 391 34.90 -10.64 -8.91
C VAL A 391 33.97 -11.70 -9.49
N THR A 392 32.79 -11.92 -8.90
CA THR A 392 31.81 -12.85 -9.47
C THR A 392 31.19 -12.29 -10.75
N VAL A 393 31.19 -13.09 -11.82
CA VAL A 393 30.60 -12.80 -13.13
C VAL A 393 29.68 -13.95 -13.56
N LEU A 394 28.77 -13.69 -14.51
CA LEU A 394 28.04 -14.75 -15.21
C LEU A 394 29.02 -15.60 -16.03
N ASN A 395 28.89 -16.92 -15.95
CA ASN A 395 29.65 -17.85 -16.78
C ASN A 395 29.09 -17.91 -18.21
N ASP A 396 29.82 -18.56 -19.12
CA ASP A 396 29.46 -18.61 -20.54
C ASP A 396 28.14 -19.33 -20.81
N GLU A 397 27.82 -20.37 -20.04
CA GLU A 397 26.56 -21.09 -20.20
C GLU A 397 25.34 -20.25 -19.79
N MET A 398 25.44 -19.51 -18.68
CA MET A 398 24.42 -18.56 -18.25
C MET A 398 24.22 -17.46 -19.30
N VAL A 399 25.32 -16.95 -19.86
CA VAL A 399 25.28 -15.96 -20.93
C VAL A 399 24.63 -16.53 -22.19
N ALA A 400 24.98 -17.75 -22.60
CA ALA A 400 24.36 -18.45 -23.71
C ALA A 400 22.86 -18.71 -23.45
N GLY A 401 22.49 -19.04 -22.22
CA GLY A 401 21.10 -19.15 -21.78
C GLY A 401 20.31 -17.84 -21.95
N ILE A 402 20.90 -16.70 -21.59
CA ILE A 402 20.29 -15.37 -21.80
C ILE A 402 20.05 -15.11 -23.30
N TYR A 403 20.97 -15.50 -24.18
CA TYR A 403 20.75 -15.39 -25.63
C TYR A 403 19.64 -16.32 -26.13
N ARG A 404 19.59 -17.58 -25.67
CA ARG A 404 18.48 -18.50 -26.00
C ARG A 404 17.13 -17.95 -25.53
N PHE A 405 17.07 -17.40 -24.31
CA PHE A 405 15.86 -16.75 -23.79
C PHE A 405 15.44 -15.56 -24.66
N ARG A 406 16.40 -14.76 -25.16
CA ARG A 406 16.10 -13.64 -26.06
C ARG A 406 15.39 -14.07 -27.34
N GLU A 407 15.73 -15.25 -27.86
CA GLU A 407 15.13 -15.79 -29.09
C GLU A 407 13.73 -16.35 -28.84
N SER A 408 13.50 -16.99 -27.70
CA SER A 408 12.22 -17.59 -27.33
C SER A 408 11.24 -16.66 -26.59
N ALA A 409 11.69 -15.50 -26.12
CA ALA A 409 10.85 -14.53 -25.42
C ALA A 409 9.59 -14.16 -26.23
N SER A 410 8.43 -14.28 -25.60
CA SER A 410 7.13 -14.16 -26.26
C SER A 410 6.13 -13.30 -25.49
N SER A 411 6.24 -13.23 -24.17
CA SER A 411 5.31 -12.42 -23.36
C SER A 411 5.78 -10.97 -23.19
N PRO A 412 4.86 -10.02 -22.93
CA PRO A 412 5.22 -8.63 -22.68
C PRO A 412 6.28 -8.45 -21.58
N LEU A 413 6.15 -9.22 -20.49
CA LEU A 413 7.07 -9.17 -19.36
C LEU A 413 8.46 -9.69 -19.75
N GLU A 414 8.52 -10.77 -20.53
CA GLU A 414 9.78 -11.34 -21.02
C GLU A 414 10.50 -10.38 -21.95
N PHE A 415 9.79 -9.69 -22.85
CA PHE A 415 10.38 -8.64 -23.68
C PHE A 415 11.01 -7.53 -22.85
N ARG A 416 10.32 -7.08 -21.79
CA ARG A 416 10.87 -6.09 -20.87
C ARG A 416 12.14 -6.60 -20.20
N ASP A 417 12.06 -7.79 -19.62
CA ASP A 417 13.13 -8.35 -18.81
C ASP A 417 14.39 -8.58 -19.64
N ILE A 418 14.26 -9.12 -20.86
CA ILE A 418 15.41 -9.34 -21.73
C ILE A 418 16.00 -8.02 -22.22
N ALA A 419 15.19 -7.01 -22.53
CA ALA A 419 15.68 -5.69 -22.90
C ALA A 419 16.51 -5.05 -21.77
N ILE A 420 16.03 -5.15 -20.52
CA ILE A 420 16.77 -4.71 -19.34
C ILE A 420 18.11 -5.46 -19.23
N VAL A 421 18.09 -6.80 -19.27
CA VAL A 421 19.30 -7.63 -19.11
C VAL A 421 20.31 -7.36 -20.23
N MET A 422 19.87 -7.22 -21.48
CA MET A 422 20.76 -6.95 -22.61
C MET A 422 21.48 -5.60 -22.50
N LEU A 423 20.82 -4.55 -22.02
CA LEU A 423 21.48 -3.26 -21.76
C LEU A 423 22.56 -3.37 -20.67
N GLY A 424 22.33 -4.18 -19.64
CA GLY A 424 23.34 -4.45 -18.61
C GLY A 424 24.49 -5.33 -19.11
N LEU A 425 24.17 -6.40 -19.82
CA LEU A 425 25.11 -7.45 -20.22
C LEU A 425 25.99 -7.04 -21.41
N ARG A 426 25.44 -6.29 -22.38
CA ARG A 426 26.13 -5.94 -23.63
C ARG A 426 26.59 -4.49 -23.74
N MET A 427 26.08 -3.62 -22.87
CA MET A 427 26.50 -2.22 -22.83
C MET A 427 27.00 -1.80 -21.43
N GLY A 428 26.99 -2.71 -20.45
CA GLY A 428 27.49 -2.43 -19.11
C GLY A 428 26.70 -1.36 -18.35
N ILE A 429 25.48 -1.00 -18.75
CA ILE A 429 24.75 0.12 -18.15
C ILE A 429 24.29 -0.23 -16.72
N ARG A 430 24.37 0.72 -15.79
CA ARG A 430 23.93 0.48 -14.40
C ARG A 430 22.41 0.37 -14.34
N SER A 431 21.92 -0.47 -13.41
CA SER A 431 20.48 -0.65 -13.14
C SER A 431 19.73 0.69 -13.03
N SER A 432 20.22 1.62 -12.19
CA SER A 432 19.56 2.92 -11.98
C SER A 432 19.45 3.79 -13.23
N ASP A 433 20.42 3.65 -14.15
CA ASP A 433 20.50 4.41 -15.39
C ASP A 433 19.57 3.79 -16.44
N ILE A 434 19.57 2.45 -16.58
CA ILE A 434 18.62 1.68 -17.43
C ILE A 434 17.19 2.08 -17.09
N LEU A 435 16.85 2.10 -15.79
CA LEU A 435 15.52 2.42 -15.30
C LEU A 435 15.09 3.88 -15.55
N SER A 436 16.02 4.79 -15.86
CA SER A 436 15.73 6.18 -16.21
C SER A 436 15.83 6.50 -17.69
N LEU A 437 16.19 5.53 -18.54
CA LEU A 437 16.29 5.78 -19.97
C LEU A 437 14.93 6.23 -20.52
N GLN A 438 14.98 7.26 -21.34
CA GLN A 438 13.86 7.76 -22.12
C GLN A 438 13.93 7.25 -23.56
N ILE A 439 12.79 7.16 -24.23
CA ILE A 439 12.72 6.78 -25.64
C ILE A 439 13.56 7.75 -26.49
N SER A 440 13.56 9.04 -26.12
CA SER A 440 14.34 10.11 -26.76
C SER A 440 15.86 9.95 -26.61
N ASP A 441 16.34 9.16 -25.64
CA ASP A 441 17.77 8.92 -25.45
C ASP A 441 18.36 8.05 -26.58
N PHE A 442 17.50 7.32 -27.31
CA PHE A 442 17.88 6.48 -28.44
C PHE A 442 17.82 7.25 -29.76
N ASN A 443 18.96 7.36 -30.43
CA ASN A 443 19.02 7.74 -31.84
C ASN A 443 19.06 6.49 -32.72
N TRP A 444 17.89 6.04 -33.17
CA TRP A 444 17.74 4.82 -33.97
C TRP A 444 18.44 4.87 -35.32
N LYS A 445 18.54 6.06 -35.94
CA LYS A 445 19.24 6.24 -37.22
C LYS A 445 20.75 6.06 -37.06
N GLN A 446 21.31 6.68 -36.02
CA GLN A 446 22.76 6.62 -35.74
C GLN A 446 23.15 5.42 -34.89
N LYS A 447 22.18 4.60 -34.44
CA LYS A 447 22.38 3.47 -33.54
C LYS A 447 23.15 3.85 -32.27
N THR A 448 22.81 4.99 -31.67
CA THR A 448 23.45 5.48 -30.44
C THR A 448 22.45 5.68 -29.31
N LEU A 449 22.94 5.57 -28.09
CA LEU A 449 22.21 5.83 -26.85
C LEU A 449 22.95 6.90 -26.06
N SER A 450 22.31 8.03 -25.78
CA SER A 450 22.93 9.17 -25.08
C SER A 450 22.15 9.54 -23.83
N PHE A 451 22.81 9.57 -22.67
CA PHE A 451 22.16 9.89 -21.39
C PHE A 451 23.16 10.41 -20.36
N ILE A 452 22.65 11.05 -19.30
CA ILE A 452 23.45 11.47 -18.15
C ILE A 452 23.39 10.40 -17.06
N GLN A 453 24.54 9.84 -16.68
CA GLN A 453 24.60 8.81 -15.65
C GLN A 453 24.17 9.38 -14.28
N LYS A 454 23.29 8.67 -13.56
CA LYS A 454 22.78 9.14 -12.25
C LYS A 454 23.87 9.24 -11.18
N LYS A 455 24.78 8.26 -11.13
CA LYS A 455 25.80 8.18 -10.07
C LYS A 455 26.92 9.18 -10.26
N THR A 456 27.42 9.32 -11.48
CA THR A 456 28.63 10.11 -11.80
C THR A 456 28.31 11.47 -12.41
N ARG A 457 27.06 11.70 -12.85
CA ARG A 457 26.62 12.90 -13.58
C ARG A 457 27.37 13.15 -14.90
N LYS A 458 28.16 12.18 -15.38
CA LYS A 458 28.82 12.23 -16.69
C LYS A 458 27.80 11.97 -17.80
N ALA A 459 27.78 12.83 -18.82
CA ALA A 459 27.08 12.56 -20.07
C ALA A 459 27.86 11.48 -20.85
N ILE A 460 27.16 10.47 -21.36
CA ILE A 460 27.77 9.37 -22.12
C ILE A 460 26.93 9.08 -23.36
N THR A 461 27.61 8.82 -24.46
CA THR A 461 27.03 8.33 -25.72
C THR A 461 27.67 7.00 -26.06
N LEU A 462 26.85 5.95 -26.21
CA LEU A 462 27.30 4.59 -26.48
C LEU A 462 26.71 4.09 -27.80
N PRO A 463 27.48 3.34 -28.63
CA PRO A 463 26.91 2.62 -29.75
C PRO A 463 25.98 1.51 -29.24
N VAL A 464 24.83 1.33 -29.87
CA VAL A 464 23.82 0.32 -29.52
C VAL A 464 24.00 -0.88 -30.44
N PRO A 465 24.46 -2.03 -29.93
CA PRO A 465 24.52 -3.27 -30.71
C PRO A 465 23.14 -3.66 -31.25
N ASN A 466 23.07 -4.20 -32.47
CA ASN A 466 21.80 -4.53 -33.13
C ASN A 466 20.92 -5.45 -32.27
N ASP A 467 21.52 -6.43 -31.58
CA ASP A 467 20.78 -7.37 -30.75
C ASP A 467 20.15 -6.71 -29.52
N VAL A 468 20.85 -5.76 -28.88
CA VAL A 468 20.34 -4.91 -27.80
C VAL A 468 19.24 -3.99 -28.30
N GLY A 469 19.48 -3.28 -29.40
CA GLY A 469 18.50 -2.38 -30.02
C GLY A 469 17.21 -3.11 -30.39
N ASN A 470 17.33 -4.29 -30.99
CA ASN A 470 16.18 -5.14 -31.32
C ASN A 470 15.42 -5.62 -30.07
N SER A 471 16.10 -5.94 -28.97
CA SER A 471 15.43 -6.31 -27.71
C SER A 471 14.65 -5.13 -27.12
N VAL A 472 15.25 -3.94 -27.09
CA VAL A 472 14.60 -2.72 -26.61
C VAL A 472 13.42 -2.35 -27.51
N TYR A 473 13.61 -2.39 -28.83
CA TYR A 473 12.54 -2.12 -29.81
C TYR A 473 11.37 -3.09 -29.66
N LYS A 474 11.62 -4.39 -29.56
CA LYS A 474 10.58 -5.41 -29.32
C LYS A 474 9.79 -5.10 -28.05
N TYR A 475 10.47 -4.71 -26.97
CA TYR A 475 9.77 -4.29 -25.76
C TYR A 475 8.92 -3.04 -25.97
N ILE A 476 9.49 -1.98 -26.56
CA ILE A 476 8.77 -0.72 -26.79
C ILE A 476 7.50 -0.96 -27.62
N PHE A 477 7.58 -1.74 -28.69
CA PHE A 477 6.46 -1.95 -29.63
C PHE A 477 5.49 -3.08 -29.26
N ARG A 478 5.96 -4.13 -28.59
CA ARG A 478 5.15 -5.34 -28.34
C ARG A 478 4.95 -5.65 -26.86
N GLY A 479 5.82 -5.14 -25.99
CA GLY A 479 5.82 -5.47 -24.57
C GLY A 479 5.28 -4.36 -23.65
N ARG A 480 5.24 -3.10 -24.10
CA ARG A 480 4.66 -2.03 -23.30
C ARG A 480 3.14 -2.20 -23.18
N PRO A 481 2.57 -2.02 -21.98
CA PRO A 481 1.13 -1.82 -21.83
C PRO A 481 0.68 -0.58 -22.62
N LYS A 482 -0.36 -0.73 -23.48
CA LYS A 482 -0.93 0.36 -24.28
C LYS A 482 -1.25 1.61 -23.46
N SER A 483 -1.81 1.39 -22.26
CA SER A 483 -2.19 2.45 -21.31
C SER A 483 -1.03 3.23 -20.70
N GLY A 484 0.22 2.83 -20.95
CA GLY A 484 1.45 3.51 -20.53
C GLY A 484 2.30 4.00 -21.69
N GLU A 485 1.78 3.98 -22.92
CA GLU A 485 2.43 4.54 -24.11
C GLU A 485 2.33 6.08 -24.11
N ASP A 486 1.21 6.64 -23.67
CA ASP A 486 0.96 8.08 -23.65
C ASP A 486 1.42 8.72 -22.33
N GLY A 487 2.51 9.49 -22.38
CA GLY A 487 2.79 10.53 -21.37
C GLY A 487 3.83 10.24 -20.28
N ASN A 488 4.68 9.20 -20.39
CA ASN A 488 5.81 9.01 -19.45
C ASN A 488 7.21 9.13 -20.06
N GLY A 489 7.40 9.01 -21.38
CA GLY A 489 8.70 9.16 -22.07
C GLY A 489 9.76 8.09 -21.73
N TYR A 490 9.66 7.42 -20.59
CA TYR A 490 10.57 6.37 -20.14
C TYR A 490 10.45 5.11 -20.99
N VAL A 491 11.57 4.42 -21.20
CA VAL A 491 11.60 3.12 -21.89
C VAL A 491 10.92 2.06 -21.02
N PHE A 492 11.34 1.94 -19.75
CA PHE A 492 10.95 0.84 -18.86
C PHE A 492 9.91 1.24 -17.84
N ILE A 493 8.75 0.58 -17.90
CA ILE A 493 7.58 0.92 -17.09
C ILE A 493 7.04 -0.29 -16.32
N HIS A 494 6.22 -0.01 -15.31
CA HIS A 494 5.46 -1.04 -14.61
C HIS A 494 4.46 -1.71 -15.56
N HIS A 495 4.34 -3.04 -15.49
CA HIS A 495 3.33 -3.81 -16.25
C HIS A 495 1.99 -3.92 -15.49
N LEU A 496 1.94 -3.35 -14.30
CA LEU A 496 0.75 -3.19 -13.48
C LEU A 496 0.59 -1.70 -13.23
N ALA A 497 -0.65 -1.23 -13.19
CA ALA A 497 -0.92 0.15 -12.86
C ALA A 497 -0.43 0.49 -11.43
N PRO A 498 0.09 1.70 -11.18
CA PRO A 498 0.21 2.80 -12.14
C PRO A 498 1.35 2.54 -13.15
N TYR A 499 1.10 2.74 -14.45
CA TYR A 499 2.04 2.46 -15.56
C TYR A 499 3.16 3.50 -15.67
N VAL A 500 3.81 3.77 -14.54
CA VAL A 500 4.92 4.72 -14.41
C VAL A 500 6.25 4.02 -14.62
N ASN A 501 7.33 4.81 -14.66
CA ASN A 501 8.67 4.27 -14.79
C ASN A 501 9.01 3.33 -13.62
N LEU A 502 9.78 2.30 -13.93
CA LEU A 502 10.37 1.47 -12.90
C LEU A 502 11.40 2.31 -12.10
N THR A 503 11.24 2.39 -10.78
CA THR A 503 12.16 3.18 -9.93
C THR A 503 13.07 2.31 -9.05
N SER A 504 12.67 1.06 -8.81
CA SER A 504 13.41 0.15 -7.92
C SER A 504 14.42 -0.70 -8.67
N ASN A 505 15.67 -0.70 -8.19
CA ASN A 505 16.73 -1.61 -8.67
C ASN A 505 16.36 -3.10 -8.47
N SER A 506 15.41 -3.42 -7.60
CA SER A 506 14.90 -4.80 -7.48
C SER A 506 14.24 -5.27 -8.78
N ALA A 507 13.67 -4.37 -9.59
CA ALA A 507 13.05 -4.73 -10.86
C ALA A 507 14.06 -5.34 -11.84
N THR A 508 15.25 -4.74 -11.97
CA THR A 508 16.31 -5.28 -12.84
C THR A 508 16.89 -6.58 -12.27
N ARG A 509 17.07 -6.68 -10.94
CA ARG A 509 17.50 -7.93 -10.29
C ARG A 509 16.52 -9.06 -10.58
N ASN A 510 15.23 -8.79 -10.43
CA ASN A 510 14.18 -9.78 -10.62
C ASN A 510 14.04 -10.17 -12.10
N ALA A 511 14.26 -9.25 -13.04
CA ALA A 511 14.34 -9.55 -14.47
C ALA A 511 15.46 -10.56 -14.77
N LEU A 512 16.68 -10.29 -14.28
CA LEU A 512 17.80 -11.21 -14.43
C LEU A 512 17.53 -12.56 -13.76
N GLN A 513 16.99 -12.55 -12.54
CA GLN A 513 16.68 -13.78 -11.81
C GLN A 513 15.67 -14.64 -12.57
N ARG A 514 14.57 -14.05 -13.07
CA ARG A 514 13.57 -14.80 -13.86
C ARG A 514 14.18 -15.44 -15.10
N ILE A 515 15.02 -14.71 -15.83
CA ILE A 515 15.68 -15.23 -17.03
C ILE A 515 16.60 -16.40 -16.66
N LEU A 516 17.46 -16.24 -15.66
CA LEU A 516 18.36 -17.32 -15.22
C LEU A 516 17.58 -18.55 -14.77
N SER A 517 16.49 -18.37 -14.02
CA SER A 517 15.65 -19.49 -13.56
C SER A 517 15.03 -20.26 -14.73
N VAL A 518 14.56 -19.58 -15.78
CA VAL A 518 14.06 -20.25 -17.00
C VAL A 518 15.19 -21.02 -17.71
N CYS A 519 16.43 -20.55 -17.61
CA CYS A 519 17.60 -21.23 -18.15
C CYS A 519 18.15 -22.36 -17.23
N GLY A 520 17.51 -22.65 -16.10
CA GLY A 520 17.98 -23.68 -15.15
C GLY A 520 19.10 -23.22 -14.21
N TYR A 521 19.30 -21.91 -14.05
CA TYR A 521 20.35 -21.34 -13.21
C TYR A 521 19.77 -20.45 -12.10
N GLU A 522 20.51 -20.32 -11.01
CA GLU A 522 20.23 -19.35 -9.96
C GLU A 522 21.20 -18.17 -10.01
N LEU A 523 20.72 -17.01 -9.57
CA LEU A 523 21.59 -15.85 -9.41
C LEU A 523 22.55 -16.13 -8.23
N PRO A 524 23.88 -15.99 -8.41
CA PRO A 524 24.83 -16.30 -7.35
C PRO A 524 24.55 -15.53 -6.06
N TYR A 525 24.78 -16.17 -4.92
CA TYR A 525 24.52 -15.58 -3.60
C TYR A 525 25.17 -14.21 -3.43
N GLY A 526 24.43 -13.26 -2.86
CA GLY A 526 24.88 -11.88 -2.65
C GLY A 526 25.04 -11.05 -3.93
N GLN A 527 24.80 -11.62 -5.13
CA GLN A 527 24.85 -10.87 -6.38
C GLN A 527 23.48 -10.28 -6.74
N GLY A 528 23.56 -9.17 -7.46
CA GLY A 528 22.41 -8.49 -8.04
C GLY A 528 22.64 -8.20 -9.51
N PHE A 529 21.81 -7.34 -10.08
CA PHE A 529 21.91 -6.99 -11.50
C PHE A 529 23.29 -6.45 -11.93
N HIS A 530 24.06 -5.88 -10.99
CA HIS A 530 25.41 -5.39 -11.26
C HIS A 530 26.38 -6.48 -11.76
N ILE A 531 26.07 -7.77 -11.57
CA ILE A 531 26.83 -8.88 -12.16
C ILE A 531 26.92 -8.77 -13.69
N THR A 532 25.87 -8.28 -14.37
CA THR A 532 25.86 -8.09 -15.84
C THR A 532 26.95 -7.11 -16.29
N ARG A 533 27.12 -6.01 -15.55
CA ARG A 533 28.16 -5.01 -15.80
C ARG A 533 29.56 -5.55 -15.48
N LYS A 534 29.71 -6.35 -14.42
CA LYS A 534 30.98 -7.04 -14.12
C LYS A 534 31.36 -8.00 -15.24
N THR A 535 30.39 -8.77 -15.76
CA THR A 535 30.57 -9.64 -16.93
C THR A 535 30.97 -8.84 -18.16
N PHE A 536 30.30 -7.73 -18.45
CA PHE A 536 30.66 -6.85 -19.57
C PHE A 536 32.10 -6.34 -19.47
N ALA A 537 32.50 -5.79 -18.33
CA ALA A 537 33.84 -5.27 -18.10
C ALA A 537 34.91 -6.36 -18.24
N THR A 538 34.66 -7.53 -17.65
CA THR A 538 35.57 -8.68 -17.72
C THR A 538 35.72 -9.16 -19.16
N ARG A 539 34.64 -9.20 -19.94
CA ARG A 539 34.70 -9.61 -21.36
C ARG A 539 35.48 -8.63 -22.24
N LEU A 540 35.36 -7.33 -21.99
CA LEU A 540 36.19 -6.34 -22.69
C LEU A 540 37.67 -6.52 -22.35
N LEU A 541 37.98 -6.78 -21.08
CA LEU A 541 39.34 -7.03 -20.63
C LEU A 541 39.93 -8.28 -21.29
N THR A 542 39.21 -9.41 -21.26
CA THR A 542 39.66 -10.65 -21.92
C THR A 542 39.76 -10.53 -23.43
N ALA A 543 39.10 -9.53 -24.04
CA ALA A 543 39.24 -9.18 -25.45
C ALA A 543 40.38 -8.18 -25.71
N HIS A 544 41.28 -8.00 -24.75
CA HIS A 544 42.47 -7.14 -24.82
C HIS A 544 42.17 -5.64 -25.04
N ASN A 545 40.99 -5.16 -24.62
CA ASN A 545 40.73 -3.72 -24.60
C ASN A 545 41.51 -3.06 -23.46
N SER A 546 41.95 -1.81 -23.67
CA SER A 546 42.70 -1.11 -22.63
C SER A 546 41.80 -0.79 -21.42
N ILE A 547 42.40 -0.66 -20.24
CA ILE A 547 41.68 -0.19 -19.04
C ILE A 547 41.00 1.17 -19.27
N TYR A 548 41.56 2.00 -20.15
CA TYR A 548 41.00 3.30 -20.52
C TYR A 548 39.69 3.14 -21.28
N ASP A 549 39.67 2.29 -22.30
CA ASP A 549 38.46 2.01 -23.09
C ASP A 549 37.36 1.39 -22.22
N ILE A 550 37.75 0.49 -21.30
CA ILE A 550 36.82 -0.10 -20.32
C ILE A 550 36.27 0.98 -19.38
N ALA A 551 37.13 1.84 -18.83
CA ALA A 551 36.71 2.91 -17.93
C ALA A 551 35.77 3.90 -18.61
N ASP A 552 36.04 4.24 -19.88
CA ASP A 552 35.20 5.13 -20.67
C ASP A 552 33.87 4.50 -21.06
N ALA A 553 33.86 3.25 -21.55
CA ALA A 553 32.63 2.50 -21.82
C ALA A 553 31.74 2.37 -20.57
N LEU A 554 32.37 2.24 -19.40
CA LEU A 554 31.69 2.15 -18.12
C LEU A 554 31.29 3.53 -17.56
N GLY A 555 31.89 4.63 -18.00
CA GLY A 555 31.72 5.96 -17.42
C GLY A 555 32.22 6.02 -15.97
N HIS A 556 33.42 5.49 -15.70
CA HIS A 556 34.07 5.64 -14.41
C HIS A 556 34.71 7.03 -14.27
N ALA A 557 34.62 7.62 -13.08
CA ALA A 557 35.25 8.91 -12.77
C ALA A 557 36.71 8.75 -12.34
N ARG A 558 37.10 7.54 -11.91
CA ARG A 558 38.41 7.20 -11.33
C ARG A 558 38.84 5.81 -11.78
N LYS A 559 40.11 5.64 -12.11
CA LYS A 559 40.67 4.46 -12.81
C LYS A 559 40.74 3.22 -11.93
N GLU A 560 40.97 3.42 -10.63
CA GLU A 560 41.17 2.38 -9.62
C GLU A 560 39.93 1.47 -9.47
N THR A 561 38.76 1.95 -9.93
CA THR A 561 37.52 1.17 -9.95
C THR A 561 37.46 0.12 -11.06
N SER A 562 38.31 0.22 -12.08
CA SER A 562 38.42 -0.75 -13.19
C SER A 562 39.49 -1.81 -12.94
N GLU A 563 40.50 -1.53 -12.10
CA GLU A 563 41.59 -2.46 -11.75
C GLU A 563 41.08 -3.73 -11.06
N VAL A 564 39.95 -3.64 -10.37
CA VAL A 564 39.27 -4.77 -9.72
C VAL A 564 38.93 -5.91 -10.70
N TYR A 565 38.87 -5.63 -12.02
CA TYR A 565 38.60 -6.65 -13.03
C TYR A 565 39.85 -7.38 -13.53
N LEU A 566 41.07 -6.87 -13.26
CA LEU A 566 42.33 -7.47 -13.71
C LEU A 566 42.53 -8.89 -13.20
N GLU A 567 42.07 -9.18 -11.98
CA GLU A 567 42.17 -10.50 -11.35
C GLU A 567 41.43 -11.62 -12.12
N ARG A 568 40.64 -11.29 -13.15
CA ARG A 568 39.91 -12.24 -14.00
C ARG A 568 40.54 -12.50 -15.37
N ASP A 569 41.52 -11.71 -15.79
CA ASP A 569 42.25 -11.94 -17.03
C ASP A 569 43.36 -12.96 -16.81
N GLU A 570 42.98 -14.24 -16.72
CA GLU A 570 43.94 -15.33 -16.50
C GLU A 570 45.02 -15.38 -17.60
N GLY A 571 44.64 -15.07 -18.85
CA GLY A 571 45.57 -14.99 -19.98
C GLY A 571 46.63 -13.92 -19.78
N GLY A 572 46.22 -12.68 -19.50
CA GLY A 572 47.13 -11.57 -19.21
C GLY A 572 47.95 -11.77 -17.93
N MET A 573 47.36 -12.34 -16.88
CA MET A 573 48.07 -12.63 -15.63
C MET A 573 49.18 -13.67 -15.83
N ARG A 574 48.98 -14.68 -16.70
CA ARG A 574 50.03 -15.66 -17.05
C ARG A 574 51.22 -15.03 -17.79
N LEU A 575 51.03 -13.88 -18.44
CA LEU A 575 52.09 -13.12 -19.09
C LEU A 575 52.89 -12.22 -18.13
N CYS A 576 52.44 -12.10 -16.88
CA CYS A 576 53.08 -11.28 -15.84
C CYS A 576 53.69 -12.15 -14.72
N PRO A 577 54.55 -13.15 -15.00
CA PRO A 577 55.20 -13.89 -13.94
C PRO A 577 56.08 -12.93 -13.14
N LEU A 578 56.04 -13.02 -11.81
CA LEU A 578 57.08 -12.41 -10.99
C LEU A 578 58.41 -13.10 -11.36
N PRO A 579 59.47 -12.35 -11.69
CA PRO A 579 60.77 -12.96 -11.90
C PRO A 579 61.16 -13.72 -10.62
N PHE A 580 61.60 -14.97 -10.76
CA PHE A 580 62.19 -15.72 -9.65
C PHE A 580 63.50 -15.04 -9.25
N GLY A 581 63.42 -14.09 -8.32
CA GLY A 581 64.56 -13.42 -7.72
C GLY A 581 64.70 -13.82 -6.26
N GLY A 582 65.55 -14.80 -5.96
CA GLY A 582 66.16 -14.95 -4.63
C GLY A 582 65.78 -16.15 -3.77
N VAL A 583 65.64 -17.37 -4.31
CA VAL A 583 65.84 -18.60 -3.52
C VAL A 583 66.60 -19.64 -4.34
N ILE A 584 67.86 -19.34 -4.62
CA ILE A 584 68.87 -20.39 -4.84
C ILE A 584 70.05 -20.01 -3.95
N GLY A 585 70.17 -20.72 -2.84
CA GLY A 585 71.15 -20.48 -1.81
C GLY A 585 70.91 -21.45 -0.66
N LEU A 586 71.09 -22.74 -0.94
CA LEU A 586 71.69 -23.77 -0.07
C LEU A 586 71.97 -25.02 -0.90
#